data_AF-A0AAE1Y365-F1
#
_entry.id   AF-A0AAE1Y365-F1
#
_cell.length_a   1.000
_cell.length_b   1.000
_cell.length_c   1.000
_cell.angle_alpha   90.00
_cell.angle_beta   90.00
_cell.angle_gamma   90.00
#
_symmetry.space_group_name_H-M   'P 1'
#
loop_
_entity.id
_entity.type
_entity.pdbx_description
1 polymer ?
#
loop_
_entity_poly.entity_id
_entity_poly.type
_entity_poly.pdbx_seq_one_letter_code
_entity_poly.pdbx_strand_id
1 'polypeptide(L)'
;MSMSDSDTSSQGSEYKNFRQITRDRLLHEMLRSAKTGDSKSSWKVLIMDKVTVKIMSYACKMADITEEGVSLVEDIHKRRQPLPTMDAIYFIQPTKENIVIFLSDMSGRSPLYRKAFVFFSSPVTRELVSHIKRDGSVLSRIGALREMNLEYFAIDSQGFVTDNERALEELFGDEESSRKGDACLNMMATRIANSICITAGVSICTLPCCQIP
;
A
#
# COMPACT_ATOMS: atom_id res chain seq x y z
N MET A 1 28.54 -27.25 2.27
CA MET A 1 28.96 -25.86 1.95
C MET A 1 27.90 -25.31 1.01
N SER A 2 27.12 -24.36 1.49
CA SER A 2 25.98 -23.80 0.75
C SER A 2 26.48 -22.73 -0.20
N MET A 3 26.19 -22.91 -1.50
CA MET A 3 26.55 -21.97 -2.55
C MET A 3 25.75 -20.68 -2.37
N SER A 4 26.46 -19.56 -2.39
CA SER A 4 25.90 -18.21 -2.39
C SER A 4 25.67 -17.79 -3.84
N ASP A 5 24.41 -17.63 -4.24
CA ASP A 5 24.06 -17.05 -5.54
C ASP A 5 24.36 -15.54 -5.52
N SER A 6 25.41 -15.16 -6.23
CA SER A 6 25.77 -13.78 -6.54
C SER A 6 25.51 -13.56 -8.03
N ASP A 7 24.36 -13.02 -8.39
CA ASP A 7 24.11 -12.62 -9.78
C ASP A 7 24.52 -11.16 -9.99
N THR A 8 25.64 -11.04 -10.69
CA THR A 8 26.23 -9.81 -11.21
C THR A 8 25.41 -9.28 -12.38
N SER A 9 25.25 -7.96 -12.39
CA SER A 9 24.58 -7.14 -13.39
C SER A 9 25.10 -7.35 -14.81
N SER A 10 24.19 -7.57 -15.76
CA SER A 10 24.42 -7.36 -17.18
C SER A 10 23.46 -6.29 -17.68
N GLN A 11 24.03 -5.20 -18.19
CA GLN A 11 23.30 -4.14 -18.90
C GLN A 11 22.69 -4.73 -20.17
N GLY A 12 21.37 -4.86 -20.19
CA GLY A 12 20.57 -5.14 -21.36
C GLY A 12 19.16 -4.70 -21.04
N SER A 13 18.67 -3.64 -21.70
CA SER A 13 17.30 -3.10 -21.64
C SER A 13 16.50 -3.61 -20.43
N GLU A 14 16.68 -2.99 -19.24
CA GLU A 14 16.07 -3.47 -18.00
C GLU A 14 14.53 -3.44 -18.13
N TYR A 15 13.94 -4.54 -18.57
CA TYR A 15 12.54 -4.83 -18.32
C TYR A 15 12.42 -4.95 -16.81
N LYS A 16 12.02 -3.86 -16.16
CA LYS A 16 11.79 -3.87 -14.73
C LYS A 16 10.65 -4.84 -14.45
N ASN A 17 10.94 -5.90 -13.72
CA ASN A 17 9.95 -6.89 -13.32
C ASN A 17 8.83 -6.21 -12.50
N PHE A 18 7.58 -6.66 -12.60
CA PHE A 18 6.47 -6.10 -11.79
C PHE A 18 6.82 -6.04 -10.30
N ARG A 19 7.53 -7.06 -9.82
CA ARG A 19 8.08 -7.12 -8.46
C ARG A 19 9.06 -5.99 -8.16
N GLN A 20 10.01 -5.72 -9.06
CA GLN A 20 11.01 -4.66 -8.89
C GLN A 20 10.38 -3.27 -8.94
N ILE A 21 9.42 -3.04 -9.84
CA ILE A 21 8.71 -1.75 -9.93
C ILE A 21 7.89 -1.52 -8.65
N THR A 22 7.18 -2.54 -8.20
CA THR A 22 6.39 -2.49 -6.96
C THR A 22 7.30 -2.25 -5.74
N ARG A 23 8.44 -2.95 -5.69
CA ARG A 23 9.47 -2.77 -4.66
C ARG A 23 10.04 -1.36 -4.67
N ASP A 24 10.39 -0.84 -5.84
CA ASP A 24 10.95 0.51 -5.97
C ASP A 24 9.93 1.57 -5.56
N ARG A 25 8.65 1.44 -5.93
CA ARG A 25 7.55 2.30 -5.46
C ARG A 25 7.40 2.22 -3.94
N LEU A 26 7.33 1.03 -3.36
CA LEU A 26 7.18 0.87 -1.91
C LEU A 26 8.38 1.43 -1.15
N LEU A 27 9.61 1.13 -1.55
CA LEU A 27 10.78 1.60 -0.81
C LEU A 27 11.07 3.08 -1.07
N HIS A 28 11.06 3.53 -2.33
CA HIS A 28 11.47 4.89 -2.69
C HIS A 28 10.33 5.91 -2.64
N GLU A 29 9.09 5.52 -2.92
CA GLU A 29 7.97 6.45 -2.87
C GLU A 29 7.28 6.43 -1.51
N MET A 30 7.11 5.27 -0.87
CA MET A 30 6.47 5.21 0.46
C MET A 30 7.48 5.52 1.57
N LEU A 31 8.54 4.71 1.72
CA LEU A 31 9.44 4.81 2.88
C LEU A 31 10.37 6.03 2.80
N ARG A 32 10.90 6.35 1.62
CA ARG A 32 11.70 7.57 1.43
C ARG A 32 10.87 8.86 1.43
N SER A 33 9.62 8.88 0.95
CA SER A 33 8.82 10.11 1.08
C SER A 33 8.40 10.37 2.54
N ALA A 34 8.30 9.32 3.34
CA ALA A 34 8.13 9.43 4.79
C ALA A 34 9.41 9.94 5.51
N LYS A 35 10.56 10.09 4.83
CA LYS A 35 11.73 10.80 5.35
C LYS A 35 11.50 12.31 5.26
N THR A 36 10.87 12.88 6.28
CA THR A 36 10.78 14.34 6.41
C THR A 36 12.15 14.89 6.80
N GLY A 37 12.82 15.59 5.88
CA GLY A 37 13.95 16.54 6.11
C GLY A 37 15.02 16.16 7.14
N ASP A 38 16.23 15.83 6.66
CA ASP A 38 17.51 15.78 7.37
C ASP A 38 17.71 14.85 8.59
N SER A 39 16.69 14.23 9.16
CA SER A 39 16.93 13.22 10.21
C SER A 39 17.27 11.86 9.58
N LYS A 40 18.54 11.67 9.22
CA LYS A 40 19.15 10.37 8.84
C LYS A 40 18.98 9.25 9.88
N SER A 41 18.32 9.49 11.02
CA SER A 41 18.37 8.63 12.21
C SER A 41 17.06 8.51 13.01
N SER A 42 15.90 8.90 12.47
CA SER A 42 14.62 8.60 13.15
C SER A 42 14.05 7.27 12.67
N TRP A 43 14.28 6.22 13.47
CA TRP A 43 13.62 4.92 13.32
C TRP A 43 12.10 5.09 13.27
N LYS A 44 11.47 4.35 12.36
CA LYS A 44 10.02 4.41 12.14
C LYS A 44 9.37 3.06 12.45
N VAL A 45 8.12 3.11 12.86
CA VAL A 45 7.26 1.93 13.00
C VAL A 45 6.42 1.83 11.74
N LEU A 46 6.41 0.67 11.08
CA LEU A 46 5.57 0.38 9.94
C LEU A 46 4.36 -0.44 10.42
N ILE A 47 3.17 0.16 10.33
CA ILE A 47 1.91 -0.47 10.68
C ILE A 47 1.25 -0.97 9.39
N MET A 48 0.88 -2.24 9.38
CA MET A 48 0.27 -2.89 8.23
C MET A 48 -1.02 -3.62 8.59
N ASP A 49 -1.88 -3.79 7.60
CA ASP A 49 -3.02 -4.70 7.60
C ASP A 49 -2.66 -6.07 6.96
N LYS A 50 -3.46 -7.10 7.19
CA LYS A 50 -3.29 -8.47 6.65
C LYS A 50 -3.06 -8.49 5.15
N VAL A 51 -3.82 -7.70 4.39
CA VAL A 51 -3.70 -7.61 2.91
C VAL A 51 -2.37 -6.96 2.54
N THR A 52 -2.04 -5.84 3.16
CA THR A 52 -0.79 -5.10 2.90
C THR A 52 0.46 -5.85 3.34
N VAL A 53 0.38 -6.66 4.41
CA VAL A 53 1.47 -7.56 4.82
C VAL A 53 1.76 -8.56 3.71
N LYS A 54 0.73 -9.16 3.10
CA LYS A 54 0.91 -10.05 1.96
C LYS A 54 1.61 -9.31 0.81
N ILE A 55 1.11 -8.13 0.40
CA ILE A 55 1.69 -7.32 -0.68
C ILE A 55 3.18 -7.03 -0.42
N MET A 56 3.52 -6.56 0.78
CA MET A 56 4.90 -6.27 1.17
C MET A 56 5.77 -7.52 1.14
N SER A 57 5.24 -8.68 1.55
CA SER A 57 5.99 -9.94 1.56
C SER A 57 6.33 -10.45 0.16
N TYR A 58 5.49 -10.17 -0.84
CA TYR A 58 5.78 -10.50 -2.24
C TYR A 58 6.82 -9.54 -2.84
N ALA A 59 6.76 -8.25 -2.50
CA ALA A 59 7.61 -7.23 -3.12
C ALA A 59 9.03 -7.13 -2.49
N CYS A 60 9.14 -7.15 -1.17
CA CYS A 60 10.35 -6.76 -0.44
C CYS A 60 10.78 -7.82 0.59
N LYS A 61 12.08 -7.93 0.87
CA LYS A 61 12.58 -8.68 2.04
C LYS A 61 12.60 -7.78 3.28
N MET A 62 12.59 -8.37 4.47
CA MET A 62 12.71 -7.62 5.74
C MET A 62 13.98 -6.76 5.79
N ALA A 63 15.09 -7.25 5.22
CA ALA A 63 16.36 -6.51 5.15
C ALA A 63 16.20 -5.15 4.44
N ASP A 64 15.53 -5.13 3.29
CA ASP A 64 15.30 -3.92 2.49
C ASP A 64 14.47 -2.88 3.26
N ILE A 65 13.49 -3.35 4.05
CA ILE A 65 12.62 -2.49 4.86
C ILE A 65 13.41 -1.87 6.02
N THR A 66 14.26 -2.66 6.67
CA THR A 66 15.10 -2.17 7.77
C THR A 66 16.18 -1.19 7.30
N GLU A 67 16.73 -1.39 6.09
CA GLU A 67 17.71 -0.49 5.48
C GLU A 67 17.11 0.89 5.18
N GLU A 68 15.82 0.95 4.85
CA GLU A 68 15.11 2.21 4.62
C GLU A 68 14.68 2.94 5.92
N GLY A 69 15.04 2.40 7.10
CA GLY A 69 14.89 3.07 8.40
C GLY A 69 13.62 2.70 9.17
N VAL A 70 13.05 1.54 8.88
CA VAL A 70 11.96 0.94 9.68
C VAL A 70 12.58 0.02 10.74
N SER A 71 12.28 0.26 12.01
CA SER A 71 12.79 -0.55 13.13
C SER A 71 11.81 -1.64 13.57
N LEU A 72 10.51 -1.42 13.37
CA LEU A 72 9.47 -2.30 13.86
C LEU A 72 8.34 -2.39 12.85
N VAL A 73 7.83 -3.60 12.68
CA VAL A 73 6.64 -3.89 11.88
C VAL A 73 5.53 -4.36 12.81
N GLU A 74 4.40 -3.68 12.80
CA GLU A 74 3.24 -4.02 13.63
C GLU A 74 1.97 -4.22 12.79
N ASP A 75 1.03 -4.99 13.34
CA ASP A 75 -0.30 -5.21 12.76
C ASP A 75 -1.28 -4.21 13.38
N ILE A 76 -2.10 -3.56 12.55
CA ILE A 76 -3.12 -2.61 12.99
C ILE A 76 -4.16 -3.24 13.94
N HIS A 77 -4.47 -4.53 13.78
CA HIS A 77 -5.48 -5.24 14.57
C HIS A 77 -4.97 -5.69 15.94
N LYS A 78 -3.66 -5.65 16.17
CA LYS A 78 -3.06 -6.04 17.45
C LYS A 78 -2.96 -4.85 18.39
N ARG A 79 -2.96 -5.13 19.70
CA ARG A 79 -2.69 -4.09 20.72
C ARG A 79 -1.22 -3.72 20.67
N ARG A 80 -0.96 -2.43 20.47
CA ARG A 80 0.37 -1.85 20.26
C ARG A 80 0.85 -1.10 21.50
N GLN A 81 2.17 -0.99 21.65
CA GLN A 81 2.77 -0.22 22.74
C GLN A 81 2.88 1.25 22.33
N PRO A 82 2.60 2.21 23.23
CA PRO A 82 2.76 3.62 22.92
C PRO A 82 4.24 3.97 22.80
N LEU A 83 4.64 4.43 21.61
CA LEU A 83 6.00 4.85 21.26
C LEU A 83 6.00 6.32 20.79
N PRO A 84 5.75 7.29 21.70
CA PRO A 84 5.52 8.69 21.33
C PRO A 84 6.76 9.41 20.78
N THR A 85 7.95 8.79 20.86
CA THR A 85 9.21 9.32 20.32
C THR A 85 9.44 8.94 18.86
N MET A 86 8.76 7.91 18.36
CA MET A 86 8.91 7.40 17.00
C MET A 86 7.82 7.91 16.07
N ASP A 87 8.15 7.98 14.78
CA ASP A 87 7.18 8.25 13.73
C ASP A 87 6.60 6.93 13.21
N ALA A 88 5.33 6.96 12.83
CA ALA A 88 4.60 5.80 12.32
C ALA A 88 4.28 5.97 10.84
N ILE A 89 4.51 4.92 10.06
CA ILE A 89 4.08 4.76 8.68
C ILE A 89 2.94 3.75 8.68
N TYR A 90 1.75 4.17 8.28
CA TYR A 90 0.58 3.32 8.12
C TYR A 90 0.46 2.93 6.65
N PHE A 91 0.63 1.65 6.34
CA PHE A 91 0.30 1.09 5.02
C PHE A 91 -0.92 0.20 5.17
N ILE A 92 -2.11 0.74 4.86
CA ILE A 92 -3.40 0.12 5.19
C ILE A 92 -4.41 0.25 4.04
N GLN A 93 -5.41 -0.62 4.05
CA GLN A 93 -6.55 -0.47 3.16
C GLN A 93 -7.51 0.61 3.69
N PRO A 94 -8.13 1.45 2.83
CA PRO A 94 -9.12 2.46 3.21
C PRO A 94 -10.46 1.83 3.62
N THR A 95 -10.47 1.00 4.66
CA THR A 95 -11.69 0.47 5.28
C THR A 95 -12.12 1.35 6.44
N LYS A 96 -13.42 1.36 6.73
CA LYS A 96 -13.97 2.13 7.87
C LYS A 96 -13.34 1.68 9.20
N GLU A 97 -13.15 0.38 9.37
CA GLU A 97 -12.51 -0.21 10.56
C GLU A 97 -11.07 0.29 10.73
N ASN A 98 -10.25 0.20 9.68
CA ASN A 98 -8.86 0.66 9.73
C ASN A 98 -8.76 2.15 10.04
N ILE A 99 -9.66 2.97 9.48
CA ILE A 99 -9.68 4.41 9.74
C ILE A 99 -10.12 4.71 11.17
N VAL A 100 -11.10 4.00 11.71
CA VAL A 100 -11.53 4.17 13.11
C VAL A 100 -10.40 3.81 14.07
N ILE A 101 -9.67 2.72 13.82
CA ILE A 101 -8.50 2.33 14.61
C ILE A 101 -7.41 3.41 14.51
N PHE A 102 -7.11 3.88 13.30
CA PHE A 102 -6.13 4.95 13.08
C PHE A 102 -6.51 6.25 13.83
N LEU A 103 -7.78 6.65 13.76
CA LEU A 103 -8.28 7.82 14.48
C LEU A 103 -8.18 7.60 16.00
N SER A 104 -8.48 6.40 16.50
CA SER A 104 -8.34 6.06 17.91
C SER A 104 -6.88 6.05 18.39
N ASP A 105 -5.92 5.67 17.53
CA ASP A 105 -4.50 5.68 17.90
C ASP A 105 -3.95 7.10 18.09
N MET A 106 -4.48 8.03 17.28
CA MET A 106 -4.08 9.44 17.25
C MET A 106 -4.91 10.30 18.20
N SER A 107 -6.15 9.87 18.48
CA SER A 107 -7.08 10.53 19.39
C SER A 107 -6.83 10.05 20.82
N GLY A 108 -6.14 10.87 21.62
CA GLY A 108 -5.91 10.58 23.03
C GLY A 108 -5.03 11.64 23.72
N ARG A 109 -5.01 11.63 25.06
CA ARG A 109 -4.10 12.47 25.87
C ARG A 109 -2.63 12.06 25.72
N SER A 110 -2.38 10.78 25.42
CA SER A 110 -1.06 10.24 25.12
C SER A 110 -1.11 9.56 23.74
N PRO A 111 -0.69 10.25 22.66
CA PRO A 111 -0.69 9.66 21.32
C PRO A 111 0.31 8.50 21.26
N LEU A 112 -0.03 7.45 20.50
CA LEU A 112 0.88 6.30 20.35
C LEU A 112 2.16 6.67 19.60
N TYR A 113 2.13 7.66 18.71
CA TYR A 113 3.26 8.05 17.86
C TYR A 113 3.38 9.57 17.74
N ARG A 114 4.57 10.04 17.36
CA ARG A 114 4.86 11.48 17.20
C ARG A 114 4.16 12.08 15.98
N LYS A 115 4.36 11.46 14.82
CA LYS A 115 3.75 11.79 13.53
C LYS A 115 3.28 10.52 12.83
N ALA A 116 2.23 10.66 12.01
CA ALA A 116 1.70 9.59 11.18
C ALA A 116 1.85 9.91 9.69
N PHE A 117 2.41 8.99 8.93
CA PHE A 117 2.39 9.00 7.47
C PHE A 117 1.45 7.90 6.99
N VAL A 118 0.35 8.27 6.34
CA VAL A 118 -0.69 7.33 5.93
C VAL A 118 -0.58 7.08 4.43
N PHE A 119 -0.47 5.81 4.07
CA PHE A 119 -0.40 5.31 2.72
C PHE A 119 -1.52 4.30 2.51
N PHE A 120 -2.46 4.63 1.64
CA PHE A 120 -3.55 3.73 1.32
C PHE A 120 -3.15 2.76 0.21
N SER A 121 -3.44 1.47 0.40
CA SER A 121 -3.23 0.45 -0.63
C SER A 121 -4.19 0.61 -1.81
N SER A 122 -5.37 1.21 -1.60
CA SER A 122 -6.41 1.35 -2.61
C SER A 122 -7.01 2.76 -2.63
N PRO A 123 -7.77 3.11 -3.69
CA PRO A 123 -8.29 4.47 -3.81
C PRO A 123 -9.29 4.74 -2.69
N VAL A 124 -9.06 5.84 -1.96
CA VAL A 124 -9.91 6.20 -0.82
C VAL A 124 -11.11 7.02 -1.30
N THR A 125 -12.30 6.66 -0.82
CA THR A 125 -13.51 7.44 -1.08
C THR A 125 -13.45 8.79 -0.39
N ARG A 126 -13.98 9.82 -1.06
CA ARG A 126 -14.00 11.20 -0.53
C ARG A 126 -14.67 11.31 0.84
N GLU A 127 -15.66 10.46 1.11
CA GLU A 127 -16.35 10.38 2.40
C GLU A 127 -15.40 10.03 3.55
N LEU A 128 -14.52 9.05 3.34
CA LEU A 128 -13.55 8.60 4.33
C LEU A 128 -12.49 9.68 4.59
N VAL A 129 -12.05 10.36 3.53
CA VAL A 129 -11.13 11.51 3.65
C VAL A 129 -11.78 12.65 4.42
N SER A 130 -13.05 12.96 4.14
CA SER A 130 -13.80 13.97 4.89
C SER A 130 -13.98 13.58 6.36
N HIS A 131 -14.15 12.28 6.65
CA HIS A 131 -14.23 11.78 8.02
C HIS A 131 -12.92 12.04 8.78
N ILE A 132 -11.76 11.74 8.17
CA ILE A 132 -10.44 12.02 8.75
C ILE A 132 -10.23 13.53 8.93
N LYS A 133 -10.66 14.34 7.97
CA LYS A 133 -10.54 15.81 8.03
C LYS A 133 -11.40 16.44 9.11
N ARG A 134 -12.50 15.81 9.50
CA ARG A 134 -13.38 16.29 10.57
C ARG A 134 -12.67 16.27 11.93
N ASP A 135 -11.80 15.29 12.16
CA ASP A 135 -11.01 15.17 13.38
C ASP A 135 -9.72 16.01 13.29
N GLY A 136 -9.86 17.31 13.56
CA GLY A 136 -8.77 18.30 13.44
C GLY A 136 -7.57 18.06 14.36
N SER A 137 -7.75 17.34 15.48
CA SER A 137 -6.65 16.94 16.37
C SER A 137 -5.64 16.02 15.68
N VAL A 138 -6.14 15.13 14.81
CA VAL A 138 -5.34 14.15 14.07
C VAL A 138 -4.62 14.80 12.89
N LEU A 139 -5.26 15.77 12.22
CA LEU A 139 -4.67 16.49 11.07
C LEU A 139 -3.32 17.16 11.40
N SER A 140 -3.17 17.71 12.61
CA SER A 140 -1.91 18.35 13.02
C SER A 140 -0.73 17.37 13.11
N ARG A 141 -1.02 16.07 13.26
CA ARG A 141 -0.04 14.99 13.43
C ARG A 141 0.18 14.17 12.16
N ILE A 142 -0.68 14.32 11.16
CA ILE A 142 -0.52 13.67 9.85
C ILE A 142 0.57 14.41 9.08
N GLY A 143 1.67 13.73 8.80
CA GLY A 143 2.77 14.25 7.99
C GLY A 143 2.51 14.13 6.49
N ALA A 144 1.88 13.04 6.06
CA ALA A 144 1.47 12.83 4.68
C ALA A 144 0.29 11.87 4.60
N LEU A 145 -0.57 12.08 3.60
CA LEU A 145 -1.61 11.16 3.20
C LEU A 145 -1.45 10.93 1.70
N ARG A 146 -1.16 9.69 1.31
CA ARG A 146 -0.95 9.30 -0.09
C ARG A 146 -1.69 8.02 -0.42
N GLU A 147 -2.05 7.87 -1.68
CA GLU A 147 -2.65 6.66 -2.24
C GLU A 147 -1.60 5.96 -3.11
N MET A 148 -1.32 4.70 -2.81
CA MET A 148 -0.35 3.89 -3.57
C MET A 148 -1.02 3.05 -4.66
N ASN A 149 -2.33 2.77 -4.55
CA ASN A 149 -3.11 2.01 -5.53
C ASN A 149 -2.50 0.65 -5.91
N LEU A 150 -1.91 -0.03 -4.92
CA LEU A 150 -1.29 -1.34 -5.01
C LEU A 150 -2.27 -2.44 -4.58
N GLU A 151 -3.35 -2.65 -5.33
CA GLU A 151 -4.29 -3.77 -5.12
C GLU A 151 -4.01 -4.96 -6.06
N TYR A 152 -2.75 -5.29 -6.29
CA TYR A 152 -2.36 -6.48 -7.02
C TYR A 152 -1.19 -7.17 -6.33
N PHE A 153 -1.16 -8.50 -6.44
CA PHE A 153 -0.08 -9.32 -5.93
C PHE A 153 0.82 -9.72 -7.09
N ALA A 154 2.02 -9.16 -7.16
CA ALA A 154 3.02 -9.62 -8.11
C ALA A 154 3.58 -10.97 -7.63
N ILE A 155 3.05 -12.07 -8.16
CA ILE A 155 3.53 -13.41 -7.83
C ILE A 155 4.84 -13.70 -8.58
N ASP A 156 4.92 -13.27 -9.84
CA ASP A 156 6.08 -13.52 -10.70
C ASP A 156 6.51 -12.24 -11.45
N SER A 157 7.68 -12.31 -12.07
CA SER A 157 8.24 -11.35 -13.03
C SER A 157 7.23 -10.82 -14.06
N GLN A 158 6.30 -11.67 -14.51
CA GLN A 158 5.24 -11.34 -15.49
C GLN A 158 3.82 -11.69 -15.03
N GLY A 159 3.66 -12.21 -13.81
CA GLY A 159 2.38 -12.68 -13.28
C GLY A 159 1.88 -11.81 -12.13
N PHE A 160 0.65 -11.29 -12.25
CA PHE A 160 -0.05 -10.65 -11.14
C PHE A 160 -1.37 -11.36 -10.85
N VAL A 161 -1.75 -11.41 -9.58
CA VAL A 161 -3.04 -11.92 -9.13
C VAL A 161 -3.83 -10.79 -8.50
N THR A 162 -5.08 -10.66 -8.92
CA THR A 162 -6.07 -9.84 -8.23
C THR A 162 -6.82 -10.79 -7.30
N ASP A 163 -6.40 -10.84 -6.03
CA ASP A 163 -6.91 -11.76 -4.98
C ASP A 163 -8.43 -11.58 -4.81
N ASN A 164 -9.18 -12.26 -5.67
CA ASN A 164 -10.63 -12.12 -5.80
C ASN A 164 -11.22 -13.51 -5.95
N GLU A 165 -11.18 -14.26 -4.85
CA GLU A 165 -11.59 -15.68 -4.79
C GLU A 165 -13.05 -15.90 -5.25
N ARG A 166 -13.90 -14.88 -5.11
CA ARG A 166 -15.32 -14.91 -5.49
C ARG A 166 -15.62 -14.41 -6.91
N ALA A 167 -14.61 -13.95 -7.66
CA ALA A 167 -14.84 -13.40 -8.99
C ALA A 167 -15.50 -14.40 -9.94
N LEU A 168 -15.18 -15.70 -9.80
CA LEU A 168 -15.77 -16.75 -10.61
C LEU A 168 -17.26 -16.94 -10.28
N GLU A 169 -17.62 -16.96 -9.00
CA GLU A 169 -19.01 -17.11 -8.55
C GLU A 169 -19.85 -15.85 -8.85
N GLU A 170 -19.26 -14.66 -8.76
CA GLU A 170 -19.98 -13.40 -9.02
C GLU A 170 -20.18 -13.13 -10.52
N LEU A 171 -19.30 -13.64 -11.39
CA LEU A 171 -19.38 -13.43 -12.83
C LEU A 171 -20.14 -14.55 -13.55
N PHE A 172 -20.08 -15.79 -13.04
CA PHE A 172 -20.69 -16.97 -13.65
C PHE A 172 -21.77 -17.63 -12.78
N GLY A 173 -22.09 -17.06 -11.61
CA GLY A 173 -23.20 -17.52 -10.79
C GLY A 173 -24.54 -17.26 -11.48
N ASP A 174 -25.49 -18.18 -11.31
CA ASP A 174 -26.83 -18.17 -11.92
C ASP A 174 -27.76 -17.07 -11.37
N GLU A 175 -27.21 -16.13 -10.60
CA GLU A 175 -27.93 -15.04 -9.96
C GLU A 175 -27.91 -13.81 -10.88
N GLU A 176 -29.09 -13.34 -11.26
CA GLU A 176 -29.39 -12.16 -12.09
C GLU A 176 -29.00 -10.81 -11.41
N SER A 177 -27.94 -10.83 -10.59
CA SER A 177 -27.35 -9.67 -9.93
C SER A 177 -26.30 -9.01 -10.83
N SER A 178 -26.70 -8.55 -12.03
CA SER A 178 -25.81 -7.85 -12.98
C SER A 178 -24.99 -6.74 -12.30
N ARG A 179 -25.55 -6.05 -11.30
CA ARG A 179 -24.86 -5.00 -10.52
C ARG A 179 -23.65 -5.49 -9.72
N LYS A 180 -23.66 -6.73 -9.21
CA LYS A 180 -22.52 -7.30 -8.47
C LYS A 180 -21.40 -7.70 -9.42
N GLY A 181 -21.77 -8.32 -10.55
CA GLY A 181 -20.84 -8.63 -11.64
C GLY A 181 -20.18 -7.37 -12.20
N ASP A 182 -20.95 -6.31 -12.46
CA ASP A 182 -20.44 -5.03 -12.97
C ASP A 182 -19.48 -4.35 -11.98
N ALA A 183 -19.77 -4.41 -10.68
CA ALA A 183 -18.88 -3.87 -9.65
C ALA A 183 -17.57 -4.67 -9.57
N CYS A 184 -17.66 -6.00 -9.67
CA CYS A 184 -16.50 -6.90 -9.69
C CYS A 184 -15.63 -6.64 -10.93
N LEU A 185 -16.24 -6.49 -12.11
CA LEU A 185 -15.56 -6.15 -13.36
C LEU A 185 -14.88 -4.79 -13.28
N ASN A 186 -15.55 -3.76 -12.75
CA ASN A 186 -14.93 -2.43 -12.57
C ASN A 186 -13.74 -2.48 -11.61
N MET A 187 -13.82 -3.26 -10.53
CA MET A 187 -12.71 -3.45 -9.61
C MET A 187 -11.53 -4.15 -10.30
N MET A 188 -11.78 -5.22 -11.07
CA MET A 188 -10.75 -5.90 -11.84
C MET A 188 -10.11 -4.97 -12.90
N ALA A 189 -10.93 -4.23 -13.64
CA ALA A 189 -10.46 -3.27 -14.63
C ALA A 189 -9.58 -2.19 -13.99
N THR A 190 -9.97 -1.67 -12.83
CA THR A 190 -9.18 -0.67 -12.08
C THR A 190 -7.85 -1.26 -11.63
N ARG A 191 -7.82 -2.49 -11.12
CA ARG A 191 -6.58 -3.17 -10.69
C ARG A 191 -5.63 -3.44 -11.86
N ILE A 192 -6.16 -3.88 -12.99
CA ILE A 192 -5.39 -4.08 -14.24
C ILE A 192 -4.86 -2.75 -14.75
N ALA A 193 -5.70 -1.70 -14.79
CA ALA A 193 -5.28 -0.38 -15.20
C ALA A 193 -4.16 0.15 -14.30
N ASN A 194 -4.26 -0.05 -12.98
CA ASN A 194 -3.23 0.36 -12.02
C ASN A 194 -1.92 -0.40 -12.26
N SER A 195 -1.96 -1.73 -12.41
CA SER A 195 -0.74 -2.52 -12.62
C SER A 195 -0.03 -2.14 -13.92
N ILE A 196 -0.78 -1.91 -14.99
CA ILE A 196 -0.25 -1.46 -16.29
C ILE A 196 0.29 -0.03 -16.18
N CYS A 197 -0.44 0.90 -15.56
CA CYS A 197 0.01 2.27 -15.34
C CYS A 197 1.32 2.32 -14.55
N ILE A 198 1.42 1.51 -13.49
CA ILE A 198 2.59 1.43 -12.64
C ILE A 198 3.79 0.89 -13.44
N THR A 199 3.60 -0.14 -14.26
CA THR A 199 4.66 -0.69 -15.11
C THR A 199 5.08 0.25 -16.23
N ALA A 200 4.14 0.99 -16.81
CA ALA A 200 4.42 1.99 -17.85
C ALA A 200 5.02 3.29 -17.29
N GLY A 201 4.98 3.52 -15.96
CA GLY A 201 5.40 4.79 -15.35
C GLY A 201 4.45 5.97 -15.66
N VAL A 202 3.22 5.68 -16.06
CA VAL A 202 2.23 6.66 -16.53
C VAL A 202 1.13 6.80 -15.47
N SER A 203 0.69 8.03 -15.16
CA SER A 203 -0.49 8.23 -14.30
C SER A 203 -1.77 7.77 -15.02
N ILE A 204 -2.73 7.23 -14.27
CA ILE A 204 -4.06 6.80 -14.77
C ILE A 204 -4.73 7.84 -15.67
N CYS A 205 -4.51 9.13 -15.42
CA CYS A 205 -5.04 10.23 -16.23
C CYS A 205 -4.49 10.34 -17.66
N THR A 206 -3.48 9.54 -18.03
CA THR A 206 -2.77 9.65 -19.31
C THR A 206 -2.94 8.44 -20.23
N LEU A 207 -3.74 7.44 -19.86
CA LEU A 207 -4.09 6.34 -20.77
C LEU A 207 -5.17 6.81 -21.77
N PRO A 208 -4.86 6.95 -23.07
CA PRO A 208 -5.84 7.40 -24.06
C PRO A 208 -6.76 6.28 -24.55
N CYS A 209 -6.58 5.03 -24.09
CA CYS A 209 -7.06 3.86 -24.84
C CYS A 209 -8.04 2.93 -24.11
N CYS A 210 -8.55 3.29 -22.92
CA CYS A 210 -9.67 2.55 -22.32
C CYS A 210 -11.02 3.20 -22.69
N GLN A 211 -11.28 3.35 -23.98
CA GLN A 211 -12.67 3.32 -24.47
C GLN A 211 -13.06 1.85 -24.57
N ILE A 212 -13.77 1.36 -23.56
CA ILE A 212 -14.54 0.13 -23.69
C ILE A 212 -15.75 0.50 -24.58
N PRO A 213 -16.00 -0.21 -25.70
CA PRO A 213 -17.12 0.07 -26.61
C PRO A 213 -18.48 -0.16 -25.96
#